data_AF-A0A522FWL0-F1
#
_entry.id   AF-A0A522FWL0-F1
#
_cell.length_a   1.000
_cell.length_b   1.000
_cell.length_c   1.000
_cell.angle_alpha   90.00
_cell.angle_beta   90.00
_cell.angle_gamma   90.00
#
_symmetry.space_group_name_H-M   'P 1'
#
loop_
_entity.id
_entity.type
_entity.pdbx_description
1 polymer ?
#
loop_
_entity_poly.entity_id
_entity_poly.type
_entity_poly.pdbx_seq_one_letter_code
_entity_poly.pdbx_strand_id
1 'polypeptide(L)'
;MFKLSLIILIFSAFIISCSGNKKSTLLDEVITRDNLITITDKLKNDKDITSDELELFSNGLSRLGISVDSIVGEKVGDIIEKQREFKKEYILKMLGAQTANLQIHLNLVFKYIGVQKADSDTLLTNILHFQMTNKSDKTIKHVEGELEFYDMNNQIVKRFPIMISYNLEKGKESRFTDSYKHDPSNPRDTIIRSKYVRLQALWKPTLLEFTNGKKLTVKYE
;
A
#
# COMPACT_ATOMS: atom_id res chain seq x y z
N MET A 1 -0.31 28.57 61.86
CA MET A 1 -0.09 27.11 61.82
C MET A 1 -0.78 26.39 60.66
N PHE A 2 -1.61 27.04 59.82
CA PHE A 2 -2.31 26.38 58.70
C PHE A 2 -1.55 26.31 57.35
N LYS A 3 -0.42 27.02 57.20
CA LYS A 3 0.33 27.06 55.93
C LYS A 3 1.34 25.92 55.75
N LEU A 4 1.73 25.23 56.83
CA LEU A 4 2.71 24.14 56.76
C LEU A 4 2.07 22.80 56.36
N SER A 5 0.82 22.55 56.76
CA SER A 5 0.10 21.31 56.42
C SER A 5 -0.34 21.23 54.95
N LEU A 6 -0.49 22.36 54.25
CA LEU A 6 -0.89 22.37 52.84
C LEU A 6 0.27 21.98 51.91
N ILE A 7 1.52 22.26 52.30
CA ILE A 7 2.72 21.97 51.50
C ILE A 7 3.03 20.46 51.52
N ILE A 8 2.75 19.75 52.62
CA ILE A 8 2.94 18.30 52.74
C ILE A 8 1.89 17.51 51.92
N LEU A 9 0.67 18.06 51.78
CA LEU A 9 -0.38 17.44 50.96
C LEU A 9 -0.11 17.57 49.45
N ILE A 10 0.55 18.66 49.02
CA ILE A 10 0.92 18.88 47.62
C ILE A 10 2.16 18.05 47.24
N PHE A 11 3.10 17.83 48.17
CA PHE A 11 4.28 17.02 47.91
C PHE A 11 3.98 15.50 47.84
N SER A 12 2.95 15.02 48.55
CA SER A 12 2.50 13.62 48.46
C SER A 12 1.75 13.30 47.16
N ALA A 13 1.15 14.30 46.50
CA ALA A 13 0.50 14.13 45.20
C ALA A 13 1.50 14.00 44.03
N PHE A 14 2.74 14.48 44.17
CA PHE A 14 3.74 14.44 43.10
C PHE A 14 4.51 13.10 42.99
N ILE A 15 4.39 12.20 43.96
CA ILE A 15 5.12 10.91 43.95
C ILE A 15 4.32 9.81 43.20
N ILE A 16 3.03 10.02 42.90
CA ILE A 16 2.17 9.01 42.25
C ILE A 16 2.17 9.13 40.70
N SER A 17 2.72 10.20 40.13
CA SER A 17 2.71 10.41 38.67
C SER A 17 3.99 9.97 37.95
N CYS A 18 4.70 8.99 38.50
CA CYS A 18 5.76 8.27 37.81
C CYS A 18 5.36 6.79 37.65
N SER A 19 4.17 6.53 37.10
CA SER A 19 3.84 5.21 36.57
C SER A 19 4.63 5.00 35.27
N GLY A 20 5.94 4.78 35.41
CA GLY A 20 6.68 4.09 34.37
C GLY A 20 5.99 2.75 34.19
N ASN A 21 5.35 2.53 33.04
CA ASN A 21 4.73 1.25 32.71
C ASN A 21 5.76 0.16 33.01
N LYS A 22 5.50 -0.62 34.06
CA LYS A 22 6.39 -1.69 34.45
C LYS A 22 6.39 -2.68 33.30
N LYS A 23 7.55 -2.87 32.66
CA LYS A 23 7.67 -3.82 31.58
C LYS A 23 7.56 -5.23 32.13
N SER A 24 6.85 -6.10 31.40
CA SER A 24 6.78 -7.53 31.70
C SER A 24 8.18 -8.12 31.80
N THR A 25 8.42 -8.91 32.86
CA THR A 25 9.66 -9.67 33.03
C THR A 25 9.76 -10.84 32.04
N LEU A 26 8.65 -11.25 31.44
CA LEU A 26 8.63 -12.32 30.44
C LEU A 26 9.27 -11.90 29.12
N LEU A 27 9.41 -10.59 28.87
CA LEU A 27 10.11 -10.08 27.70
C LEU A 27 11.58 -10.52 27.64
N ASP A 28 12.19 -10.79 28.80
CA ASP A 28 13.57 -11.27 28.91
C ASP A 28 13.69 -12.80 28.91
N GLU A 29 12.57 -13.53 28.91
CA GLU A 29 12.59 -14.99 28.91
C GLU A 29 13.05 -15.51 27.53
N VAL A 30 14.10 -16.35 27.56
CA VAL A 30 14.68 -16.95 26.35
C VAL A 30 13.87 -18.15 25.92
N ILE A 31 13.52 -18.20 24.64
CA ILE A 31 12.83 -19.31 24.01
C ILE A 31 13.80 -20.47 23.83
N THR A 32 13.37 -21.64 24.25
CA THR A 32 14.05 -22.92 24.07
C THR A 32 13.09 -23.89 23.39
N ARG A 33 13.59 -25.08 23.03
CA ARG A 33 12.76 -26.11 22.40
C ARG A 33 11.61 -26.61 23.31
N ASP A 34 11.78 -26.47 24.63
CA ASP A 34 10.92 -27.14 25.61
C ASP A 34 10.07 -26.17 26.47
N ASN A 35 10.27 -24.86 26.36
CA ASN A 35 9.59 -23.88 27.23
C ASN A 35 8.57 -22.97 26.52
N LEU A 36 8.35 -23.11 25.21
CA LEU A 36 7.46 -22.19 24.47
C LEU A 36 5.99 -22.26 24.96
N ILE A 37 5.51 -23.46 25.31
CA ILE A 37 4.18 -23.65 25.91
C ILE A 37 4.13 -22.98 27.29
N THR A 38 5.15 -23.22 28.13
CA THR A 38 5.26 -22.62 29.46
C THR A 38 5.32 -21.10 29.41
N ILE A 39 6.05 -20.52 28.46
CA ILE A 39 6.09 -19.07 28.20
C ILE A 39 4.68 -18.58 27.90
N THR A 40 3.94 -19.26 27.02
CA THR A 40 2.56 -18.88 26.65
C THR A 40 1.61 -18.90 27.85
N ASP A 41 1.72 -19.90 28.72
CA ASP A 41 0.91 -20.00 29.94
C ASP A 41 1.23 -18.89 30.95
N LYS A 42 2.50 -18.50 31.07
CA LYS A 42 2.92 -17.37 31.90
C LYS A 42 2.36 -16.05 31.36
N LEU A 43 2.44 -15.84 30.04
CA LEU A 43 1.94 -14.64 29.36
C LEU A 43 0.44 -14.43 29.56
N LYS A 44 -0.35 -15.52 29.66
CA LYS A 44 -1.79 -15.45 29.94
C LYS A 44 -2.14 -14.75 31.25
N ASN A 45 -1.26 -14.83 32.24
CA ASN A 45 -1.49 -14.30 33.59
C ASN A 45 -0.66 -13.04 33.88
N ASP A 46 0.13 -12.58 32.91
CA ASP A 46 0.96 -11.39 33.05
C ASP A 46 0.11 -10.14 32.83
N LYS A 47 0.08 -9.25 33.83
CA LYS A 47 -0.66 -7.98 33.78
C LYS A 47 0.16 -6.84 33.19
N ASP A 48 1.47 -7.01 33.13
CA ASP A 48 2.45 -6.03 32.68
C ASP A 48 2.71 -6.17 31.16
N ILE A 49 2.19 -7.23 30.51
CA ILE A 49 2.19 -7.39 29.04
C ILE A 49 0.92 -6.83 28.40
N THR A 50 1.07 -6.13 27.29
CA THR A 50 -0.04 -5.53 26.55
C THR A 50 -0.63 -6.47 25.50
N SER A 51 -1.87 -6.20 25.09
CA SER A 51 -2.51 -6.94 23.98
C SER A 51 -1.70 -6.82 22.67
N ASP A 52 -1.12 -5.65 22.41
CA ASP A 52 -0.30 -5.41 21.22
C ASP A 52 0.97 -6.26 21.23
N GLU A 53 1.62 -6.41 22.39
CA GLU A 53 2.80 -7.28 22.55
C GLU A 53 2.44 -8.75 22.36
N LEU A 54 1.30 -9.21 22.86
CA LEU A 54 0.80 -10.57 22.62
C LEU A 54 0.50 -10.83 21.14
N GLU A 55 -0.12 -9.87 20.45
CA GLU A 55 -0.35 -9.95 19.01
C GLU A 55 0.98 -10.00 18.23
N LEU A 56 1.92 -9.12 18.55
CA LEU A 56 3.25 -9.08 17.92
C LEU A 56 4.03 -10.37 18.18
N PHE A 57 3.96 -10.93 19.39
CA PHE A 57 4.62 -12.18 19.72
C PHE A 57 4.02 -13.34 18.93
N SER A 58 2.69 -13.49 18.93
CA SER A 58 1.98 -14.54 18.18
C SER A 58 2.26 -14.49 16.67
N ASN A 59 2.20 -13.29 16.08
CA ASN A 59 2.51 -13.09 14.66
C ASN A 59 4.00 -13.32 14.36
N GLY A 60 4.89 -12.91 15.27
CA GLY A 60 6.32 -13.15 15.18
C GLY A 60 6.66 -14.64 15.18
N LEU A 61 6.08 -15.42 16.10
CA LEU A 61 6.22 -16.88 16.14
C LEU A 61 5.71 -17.54 14.86
N SER A 62 4.55 -17.11 14.34
CA SER A 62 3.99 -17.67 13.11
C SER A 62 4.87 -17.40 11.89
N ARG A 63 5.47 -16.20 11.80
CA ARG A 63 6.33 -15.80 10.68
C ARG A 63 7.73 -16.42 10.78
N LEU A 64 8.36 -16.35 11.95
CA LEU A 64 9.74 -16.80 12.15
C LEU A 64 9.83 -18.31 12.43
N GLY A 65 8.80 -18.89 13.05
CA GLY A 65 8.74 -20.31 13.44
C GLY A 65 8.63 -21.29 12.27
N ILE A 66 8.55 -20.80 11.02
CA ILE A 66 8.78 -21.61 9.81
C ILE A 66 10.18 -22.26 9.86
N SER A 67 11.14 -21.59 10.51
CA SER A 67 12.47 -22.11 10.81
C SER A 67 12.66 -22.10 12.33
N VAL A 68 12.65 -23.27 12.96
CA VAL A 68 12.75 -23.42 14.43
C VAL A 68 14.02 -22.76 14.98
N ASP A 69 15.13 -22.82 14.23
CA ASP A 69 16.40 -22.22 14.64
C ASP A 69 16.37 -20.68 14.60
N SER A 70 15.33 -20.07 14.03
CA SER A 70 15.12 -18.63 14.00
C SER A 70 14.38 -18.07 15.23
N ILE A 71 13.86 -18.95 16.10
CA ILE A 71 13.17 -18.58 17.35
C ILE A 71 13.87 -19.11 18.60
N VAL A 72 14.56 -20.25 18.52
CA VAL A 72 15.28 -20.82 19.66
C VAL A 72 16.52 -19.98 19.98
N GLY A 73 16.68 -19.63 21.26
CA GLY A 73 17.76 -18.77 21.75
C GLY A 73 17.42 -17.28 21.76
N GLU A 74 16.31 -16.88 21.15
CA GLU A 74 15.81 -15.51 21.15
C GLU A 74 14.96 -15.23 22.40
N LYS A 75 14.95 -13.99 22.89
CA LYS A 75 14.01 -13.59 23.93
C LYS A 75 12.62 -13.34 23.35
N VAL A 76 11.59 -13.47 24.19
CA VAL A 76 10.21 -13.07 23.83
C VAL A 76 10.18 -11.62 23.30
N GLY A 77 10.89 -10.71 23.97
CA GLY A 77 11.01 -9.31 23.55
C GLY A 77 11.65 -9.14 22.17
N ASP A 78 12.67 -9.94 21.83
CA ASP A 78 13.36 -9.86 20.54
C ASP A 78 12.45 -10.30 19.39
N ILE A 79 11.63 -11.34 19.61
CA ILE A 79 10.60 -11.76 18.64
C ILE A 79 9.57 -10.65 18.41
N ILE A 80 9.12 -9.99 19.49
CA ILE A 80 8.19 -8.86 19.42
C ILE A 80 8.80 -7.69 18.63
N GLU A 81 10.04 -7.29 18.91
CA GLU A 81 10.71 -6.20 18.20
C GLU A 81 10.91 -6.54 16.71
N LYS A 82 11.40 -7.73 16.39
CA LYS A 82 11.54 -8.20 15.00
C LYS A 82 10.22 -8.18 14.24
N GLN A 83 9.10 -8.52 14.89
CA GLN A 83 7.77 -8.42 14.28
C GLN A 83 7.30 -6.97 14.13
N ARG A 84 7.60 -6.12 15.11
CA ARG A 84 7.25 -4.69 15.07
C ARG A 84 7.98 -3.96 13.95
N GLU A 85 9.28 -4.21 13.80
CA GLU A 85 10.10 -3.66 12.72
C GLU A 85 9.58 -4.10 11.36
N PHE A 86 9.30 -5.39 11.19
CA PHE A 86 8.70 -5.89 9.96
C PHE A 86 7.33 -5.26 9.65
N LYS A 87 6.44 -5.16 10.65
CA LYS A 87 5.14 -4.51 10.49
C LYS A 87 5.31 -3.05 10.07
N LYS A 88 6.26 -2.34 10.68
CA LYS A 88 6.60 -0.95 10.34
C LYS A 88 7.12 -0.84 8.90
N GLU A 89 8.09 -1.65 8.51
CA GLU A 89 8.63 -1.65 7.15
C GLU A 89 7.56 -1.95 6.11
N TYR A 90 6.74 -2.97 6.35
CA TYR A 90 5.62 -3.33 5.48
C TYR A 90 4.62 -2.17 5.35
N ILE A 91 4.21 -1.55 6.46
CA ILE A 91 3.30 -0.39 6.44
C ILE A 91 3.93 0.79 5.70
N LEU A 92 5.21 1.11 5.94
CA LEU A 92 5.90 2.21 5.26
C LEU A 92 5.98 1.98 3.75
N LYS A 93 6.23 0.74 3.33
CA LYS A 93 6.25 0.34 1.93
C LYS A 93 4.89 0.56 1.26
N MET A 94 3.82 0.06 1.90
CA MET A 94 2.45 0.24 1.44
C MET A 94 2.05 1.73 1.38
N LEU A 95 2.39 2.50 2.42
CA LEU A 95 2.12 3.94 2.49
C LEU A 95 2.87 4.70 1.39
N GLY A 96 4.11 4.32 1.10
CA GLY A 96 4.90 4.89 0.01
C GLY A 96 4.22 4.71 -1.34
N ALA A 97 3.79 3.49 -1.67
CA ALA A 97 3.07 3.21 -2.91
C ALA A 97 1.73 3.96 -3.00
N GLN A 98 0.94 3.97 -1.92
CA GLN A 98 -0.34 4.68 -1.87
C GLN A 98 -0.18 6.20 -2.01
N THR A 99 0.81 6.77 -1.31
CA THR A 99 1.09 8.21 -1.36
C THR A 99 1.60 8.62 -2.73
N ALA A 100 2.47 7.83 -3.36
CA ALA A 100 2.91 8.09 -4.73
C ALA A 100 1.74 8.03 -5.72
N ASN A 101 0.87 7.02 -5.60
CA ASN A 101 -0.32 6.87 -6.44
C ASN A 101 -1.27 8.07 -6.29
N LEU A 102 -1.58 8.44 -5.04
CA LEU A 102 -2.42 9.61 -4.75
C LEU A 102 -1.78 10.89 -5.28
N GLN A 103 -0.48 11.07 -5.08
CA GLN A 103 0.24 12.23 -5.58
C GLN A 103 0.18 12.31 -7.10
N ILE A 104 0.27 11.19 -7.83
CA ILE A 104 0.06 11.20 -9.29
C ILE A 104 -1.36 11.65 -9.63
N HIS A 105 -2.39 11.10 -8.99
CA HIS A 105 -3.78 11.51 -9.25
C HIS A 105 -4.09 12.97 -8.89
N LEU A 106 -3.40 13.55 -7.90
CA LEU A 106 -3.48 14.98 -7.58
C LEU A 106 -2.88 15.85 -8.69
N ASN A 107 -1.85 15.35 -9.39
CA ASN A 107 -1.14 16.10 -10.43
C ASN A 107 -1.65 15.81 -11.85
N LEU A 108 -2.32 14.69 -12.06
CA LEU A 108 -2.78 14.23 -13.36
C LEU A 108 -4.12 13.51 -13.23
N VAL A 109 -5.12 14.05 -13.92
CA VAL A 109 -6.42 13.38 -14.08
C VAL A 109 -6.39 12.57 -15.36
N PHE A 110 -6.64 11.26 -15.25
CA PHE A 110 -6.84 10.37 -16.39
C PHE A 110 -8.33 10.09 -16.56
N LYS A 111 -8.80 10.13 -17.81
CA LYS A 111 -10.16 9.78 -18.17
C LYS A 111 -10.17 8.87 -19.39
N TYR A 112 -10.65 7.65 -19.21
CA TYR A 112 -11.02 6.79 -20.33
C TYR A 112 -12.27 7.37 -21.02
N ILE A 113 -12.22 7.50 -22.35
CA ILE A 113 -13.33 8.04 -23.16
C ILE A 113 -14.14 6.90 -23.78
N GLY A 114 -13.47 5.92 -24.40
CA GLY A 114 -14.15 4.87 -25.14
C GLY A 114 -13.23 4.08 -26.05
N VAL A 115 -13.81 3.08 -26.73
CA VAL A 115 -13.15 2.35 -27.82
C VAL A 115 -13.97 2.57 -29.09
N GLN A 116 -13.30 2.92 -30.18
CA GLN A 116 -13.87 3.04 -31.51
C GLN A 116 -13.39 1.88 -32.39
N LYS A 117 -14.28 1.36 -33.24
CA LYS A 117 -13.92 0.39 -34.29
C LYS A 117 -13.44 1.15 -35.52
N ALA A 118 -12.31 0.75 -36.09
CA ALA A 118 -11.69 1.37 -37.25
C ALA A 118 -11.26 0.28 -38.25
N ASP A 119 -12.25 -0.45 -38.76
CA ASP A 119 -11.98 -1.59 -39.62
C ASP A 119 -11.63 -1.14 -41.04
N SER A 120 -10.76 -1.91 -41.69
CA SER A 120 -10.59 -1.93 -43.14
C SER A 120 -10.98 -3.30 -43.68
N ASP A 121 -11.06 -3.43 -45.00
CA ASP A 121 -11.39 -4.69 -45.68
C ASP A 121 -10.48 -5.86 -45.29
N THR A 122 -9.25 -5.57 -44.85
CA THR A 122 -8.22 -6.57 -44.53
C THR A 122 -7.86 -6.63 -43.05
N LEU A 123 -8.32 -5.69 -42.22
CA LEU A 123 -7.88 -5.57 -40.83
C LEU A 123 -8.99 -5.04 -39.91
N LEU A 124 -9.28 -5.81 -38.86
CA LEU A 124 -10.12 -5.35 -37.76
C LEU A 124 -9.25 -4.60 -36.75
N THR A 125 -9.53 -3.31 -36.55
CA THR A 125 -8.75 -2.46 -35.64
C THR A 125 -9.67 -1.81 -34.63
N ASN A 126 -9.17 -1.65 -33.41
CA ASN A 126 -9.79 -0.87 -32.36
C ASN A 126 -8.90 0.32 -32.02
N ILE A 127 -9.51 1.46 -31.73
CA ILE A 127 -8.84 2.68 -31.26
C ILE A 127 -9.34 2.96 -29.84
N LEU A 128 -8.43 2.91 -28.88
CA LEU A 128 -8.66 3.31 -27.50
C LEU A 128 -8.54 4.82 -27.41
N HIS A 129 -9.55 5.50 -26.88
CA HIS A 129 -9.55 6.94 -26.64
C HIS A 129 -9.46 7.22 -25.14
N PHE A 130 -8.52 8.09 -24.76
CA PHE A 130 -8.40 8.57 -23.40
C PHE A 130 -7.88 10.01 -23.38
N GLN A 131 -7.99 10.60 -22.20
CA GLN A 131 -7.66 11.99 -21.96
C GLN A 131 -6.83 12.09 -20.69
N MET A 132 -5.88 13.00 -20.70
CA MET A 132 -5.10 13.38 -19.54
C MET A 132 -5.21 14.90 -19.33
N THR A 133 -5.43 15.31 -18.09
CA THR A 133 -5.45 16.72 -17.70
C THR A 133 -4.40 16.97 -16.64
N ASN A 134 -3.38 17.75 -16.98
CA ASN A 134 -2.33 18.14 -16.03
C ASN A 134 -2.91 19.14 -15.02
N LYS A 135 -2.99 18.73 -13.75
CA LYS A 135 -3.45 19.55 -12.61
C LYS A 135 -2.30 20.12 -11.78
N SER A 136 -1.07 19.70 -12.06
CA SER A 136 0.11 20.21 -11.38
C SER A 136 0.41 21.66 -11.77
N ASP A 137 1.36 22.25 -11.06
CA ASP A 137 1.91 23.57 -11.34
C ASP A 137 3.05 23.56 -12.37
N LYS A 138 3.38 22.40 -12.95
CA LYS A 138 4.55 22.16 -13.81
C LYS A 138 4.17 21.39 -15.07
N THR A 139 4.98 21.48 -16.12
CA THR A 139 4.81 20.62 -17.30
C THR A 139 5.22 19.19 -16.97
N ILE A 140 4.39 18.22 -17.34
CA ILE A 140 4.67 16.79 -17.25
C ILE A 140 5.18 16.35 -18.62
N LYS A 141 6.36 15.74 -18.67
CA LYS A 141 6.97 15.31 -19.94
C LYS A 141 6.78 13.83 -20.25
N HIS A 142 6.52 13.02 -19.23
CA HIS A 142 6.37 11.58 -19.40
C HIS A 142 5.39 10.99 -18.39
N VAL A 143 4.53 10.09 -18.87
CA VAL A 143 3.52 9.38 -18.09
C VAL A 143 3.55 7.91 -18.46
N GLU A 144 3.54 7.03 -17.46
CA GLU A 144 3.36 5.59 -17.65
C GLU A 144 2.28 5.04 -16.72
N GLY A 145 1.60 3.99 -17.17
CA GLY A 145 0.69 3.20 -16.35
C GLY A 145 0.00 2.11 -17.16
N GLU A 146 -0.96 1.43 -16.54
CA GLU A 146 -1.80 0.44 -17.19
C GLU A 146 -3.27 0.86 -17.13
N LEU A 147 -3.96 0.83 -18.26
CA LEU A 147 -5.41 0.89 -18.29
C LEU A 147 -5.97 -0.54 -18.24
N GLU A 148 -6.63 -0.86 -17.13
CA GLU A 148 -7.22 -2.15 -16.88
C GLU A 148 -8.74 -2.10 -17.06
N PHE A 149 -9.30 -3.10 -17.73
CA PHE A 149 -10.73 -3.28 -17.89
C PHE A 149 -11.22 -4.44 -17.04
N TYR A 150 -12.26 -4.21 -16.25
CA TYR A 150 -12.88 -5.18 -15.36
C TYR A 150 -14.30 -5.50 -15.79
N ASP A 151 -14.71 -6.75 -15.64
CA ASP A 151 -16.11 -7.16 -15.80
C ASP A 151 -16.93 -6.86 -14.53
N MET A 152 -18.22 -7.23 -14.56
CA MET A 152 -19.13 -7.01 -13.41
C MET A 152 -18.78 -7.85 -12.17
N ASN A 153 -17.91 -8.85 -12.30
CA ASN A 153 -17.41 -9.69 -11.22
C ASN A 153 -16.04 -9.22 -10.71
N ASN A 154 -15.59 -8.02 -11.11
CA ASN A 154 -14.26 -7.48 -10.83
C ASN A 154 -13.11 -8.38 -11.34
N GLN A 155 -13.33 -9.15 -12.41
CA GLN A 155 -12.28 -9.89 -13.08
C GLN A 155 -11.66 -9.05 -14.20
N ILE A 156 -10.33 -9.11 -14.30
CA ILE A 156 -9.61 -8.39 -15.36
C ILE A 156 -9.90 -9.04 -16.70
N VAL A 157 -10.49 -8.26 -17.61
CA VAL A 157 -10.73 -8.63 -19.00
C VAL A 157 -9.48 -8.42 -19.83
N LYS A 158 -8.91 -7.21 -19.81
CA LYS A 158 -7.71 -6.86 -20.60
C LYS A 158 -7.00 -5.67 -19.98
N ARG A 159 -5.68 -5.59 -20.22
CA ARG A 159 -4.82 -4.47 -19.84
C ARG A 159 -4.21 -3.83 -21.08
N PHE A 160 -4.03 -2.52 -21.04
CA PHE A 160 -3.33 -1.75 -22.07
C PHE A 160 -2.24 -0.90 -21.40
N PRO A 161 -0.97 -1.09 -21.77
CA PRO A 161 0.08 -0.20 -21.29
C PRO A 161 -0.10 1.18 -21.91
N ILE A 162 -0.09 2.21 -21.08
CA ILE A 162 -0.16 3.60 -21.51
C ILE A 162 1.21 4.22 -21.25
N MET A 163 1.87 4.67 -22.33
CA MET A 163 3.15 5.37 -22.26
C MET A 163 3.06 6.63 -23.12
N ILE A 164 3.16 7.80 -22.49
CA ILE A 164 3.04 9.09 -23.16
C ILE A 164 4.32 9.88 -22.92
N SER A 165 5.14 10.01 -23.95
CA SER A 165 6.32 10.90 -23.99
C SER A 165 5.98 12.19 -24.73
N TYR A 166 4.98 12.92 -24.21
CA TYR A 166 4.50 14.18 -24.75
C TYR A 166 4.39 15.21 -23.62
N ASN A 167 4.76 16.47 -23.91
CA ASN A 167 4.66 17.55 -22.93
C ASN A 167 3.20 17.92 -22.67
N LEU A 168 2.68 17.45 -21.53
CA LEU A 168 1.39 17.87 -21.00
C LEU A 168 1.58 19.20 -20.27
N GLU A 169 1.26 20.30 -20.96
CA GLU A 169 1.39 21.64 -20.41
C GLU A 169 0.52 21.86 -19.16
N LYS A 170 0.99 22.72 -18.26
CA LYS A 170 0.31 23.05 -17.00
C LYS A 170 -1.16 23.43 -17.24
N GLY A 171 -2.07 22.78 -16.51
CA GLY A 171 -3.50 23.09 -16.56
C GLY A 171 -4.20 22.68 -17.85
N LYS A 172 -3.48 22.09 -18.83
CA LYS A 172 -4.04 21.70 -20.12
C LYS A 172 -4.58 20.29 -20.11
N GLU A 173 -5.59 20.11 -20.94
CA GLU A 173 -6.15 18.82 -21.31
C GLU A 173 -5.53 18.39 -22.64
N SER A 174 -5.19 17.10 -22.75
CA SER A 174 -4.72 16.49 -23.99
C SER A 174 -5.44 15.17 -24.20
N ARG A 175 -5.81 14.91 -25.44
CA ARG A 175 -6.49 13.67 -25.85
C ARG A 175 -5.52 12.80 -26.62
N PHE A 176 -5.59 11.51 -26.33
CA PHE A 176 -4.69 10.51 -26.89
C PHE A 176 -5.51 9.36 -27.45
N THR A 177 -4.89 8.68 -28.39
CA THR A 177 -5.42 7.46 -28.98
C THR A 177 -4.34 6.40 -29.02
N ASP A 178 -4.72 5.16 -28.77
CA ASP A 178 -3.86 4.01 -28.97
C ASP A 178 -4.59 2.94 -29.80
N SER A 179 -3.96 2.47 -30.87
CA SER A 179 -4.57 1.54 -31.81
C SER A 179 -4.07 0.13 -31.55
N TYR A 180 -4.98 -0.84 -31.56
CA TYR A 180 -4.62 -2.25 -31.47
C TYR A 180 -5.44 -3.09 -32.43
N LYS A 181 -4.80 -4.13 -32.98
CA LYS A 181 -5.45 -5.12 -33.83
C LYS A 181 -6.47 -5.90 -33.00
N HIS A 182 -7.67 -6.06 -33.53
CA HIS A 182 -8.67 -6.94 -32.98
C HIS A 182 -8.43 -8.37 -33.47
N ASP A 183 -8.35 -9.30 -32.53
CA ASP A 183 -8.40 -10.73 -32.83
C ASP A 183 -9.79 -11.30 -32.48
N PRO A 184 -10.61 -11.70 -33.47
CA PRO A 184 -11.92 -12.30 -33.24
C PRO A 184 -11.86 -13.63 -32.47
N SER A 185 -10.74 -14.35 -32.55
CA SER A 185 -10.57 -15.62 -31.84
C SER A 185 -10.24 -15.41 -30.36
N ASN A 186 -9.83 -14.19 -29.98
CA ASN A 186 -9.56 -13.83 -28.59
C ASN A 186 -10.84 -13.30 -27.92
N PRO A 187 -11.39 -14.03 -26.92
CA PRO A 187 -12.60 -13.60 -26.23
C PRO A 187 -12.46 -12.24 -25.53
N ARG A 188 -11.27 -11.91 -25.03
CA ARG A 188 -11.00 -10.63 -24.34
C ARG A 188 -11.14 -9.47 -25.30
N ASP A 189 -10.60 -9.61 -26.50
CA ASP A 189 -10.69 -8.60 -27.56
C ASP A 189 -12.13 -8.40 -28.02
N THR A 190 -12.87 -9.49 -28.15
CA THR A 190 -14.30 -9.46 -28.48
C THR A 190 -15.09 -8.75 -27.39
N ILE A 191 -14.79 -8.98 -26.11
CA ILE A 191 -15.45 -8.32 -24.98
C ILE A 191 -15.17 -6.81 -24.97
N ILE A 192 -13.91 -6.39 -25.09
CA ILE A 192 -13.59 -4.95 -25.18
C ILE A 192 -14.35 -4.33 -26.36
N ARG A 193 -14.31 -4.98 -27.53
CA ARG A 193 -14.90 -4.42 -28.75
C ARG A 193 -16.43 -4.35 -28.76
N SER A 194 -17.12 -5.25 -28.07
CA SER A 194 -18.59 -5.37 -28.11
C SER A 194 -19.32 -4.90 -26.85
N LYS A 195 -18.64 -4.92 -25.69
CA LYS A 195 -19.25 -4.68 -24.37
C LYS A 195 -18.50 -3.61 -23.55
N TYR A 196 -17.60 -2.82 -24.13
CA TYR A 196 -16.79 -1.82 -23.38
C TYR A 196 -17.60 -0.90 -22.46
N VAL A 197 -18.83 -0.54 -22.83
CA VAL A 197 -19.70 0.32 -22.00
C VAL A 197 -20.12 -0.31 -20.67
N ARG A 198 -20.01 -1.64 -20.54
CA ARG A 198 -20.30 -2.39 -19.31
C ARG A 198 -19.07 -2.75 -18.51
N LEU A 199 -17.88 -2.38 -19.00
CA LEU A 199 -16.62 -2.66 -18.32
C LEU A 199 -16.22 -1.45 -17.49
N GLN A 200 -15.72 -1.72 -16.29
CA GLN A 200 -15.08 -0.69 -15.50
C GLN A 200 -13.65 -0.49 -16.01
N ALA A 201 -13.32 0.72 -16.43
CA ALA A 201 -11.97 1.10 -16.84
C ALA A 201 -11.26 1.77 -15.66
N LEU A 202 -10.13 1.22 -15.23
CA LEU A 202 -9.30 1.73 -14.16
C LEU A 202 -7.89 1.99 -14.68
N TRP A 203 -7.39 3.21 -14.49
CA TRP A 203 -6.00 3.53 -14.79
C TRP A 203 -5.14 3.40 -13.54
N LYS A 204 -4.06 2.62 -13.67
CA LYS A 204 -3.06 2.39 -12.63
C LYS A 204 -1.74 3.04 -13.05
N PRO A 205 -1.42 4.26 -12.57
CA PRO A 205 -0.18 4.93 -12.92
C PRO A 205 1.05 4.23 -12.32
N THR A 206 2.13 4.14 -13.09
CA THR A 206 3.42 3.63 -12.61
C THR A 206 4.48 4.72 -12.55
N LEU A 207 4.40 5.73 -13.43
CA LEU A 207 5.37 6.82 -13.49
C LEU A 207 4.72 8.15 -13.90
N LEU A 208 5.14 9.22 -13.24
CA LEU A 208 4.93 10.60 -13.68
C LEU A 208 6.25 11.36 -13.60
N GLU A 209 6.72 11.89 -14.72
CA GLU A 209 7.96 12.67 -14.78
C GLU A 209 7.69 14.12 -15.21
N PHE A 210 8.19 15.05 -14.42
CA PHE A 210 8.11 16.48 -14.68
C PHE A 210 9.32 16.96 -15.48
N THR A 211 9.19 18.08 -16.19
CA THR A 211 10.30 18.70 -16.94
C THR A 211 11.47 19.11 -16.05
N ASN A 212 11.23 19.39 -14.76
CA ASN A 212 12.27 19.71 -13.79
C ASN A 212 13.03 18.48 -13.24
N GLY A 213 12.80 17.29 -13.81
CA GLY A 213 13.47 16.04 -13.42
C GLY A 213 12.85 15.32 -12.23
N LYS A 214 11.85 15.89 -11.54
CA LYS A 214 11.12 15.20 -10.47
C LYS A 214 10.37 14.01 -11.06
N LYS A 215 10.45 12.86 -10.39
CA LYS A 215 9.73 11.63 -10.71
C LYS A 215 8.84 11.21 -9.56
N LEU A 216 7.63 10.78 -9.87
CA LEU A 216 6.75 10.04 -8.97
C LEU A 216 6.63 8.63 -9.53
N THR A 217 7.01 7.62 -8.75
CA THR A 217 6.97 6.22 -9.19
C THR A 217 6.12 5.42 -8.22
N VAL A 218 5.22 4.61 -8.75
CA VAL A 218 4.39 3.68 -7.98
C VAL A 218 4.86 2.26 -8.28
N LYS A 219 5.14 1.50 -7.24
CA LYS A 219 5.42 0.07 -7.35
C LYS A 219 4.22 -0.68 -6.82
N TYR A 220 3.49 -1.35 -7.70
CA TYR A 220 2.46 -2.30 -7.32
C TYR A 220 3.13 -3.65 -7.09
N GLU A 221 2.90 -4.24 -5.92
CA GLU A 221 3.41 -5.57 -5.53
C GLU A 221 2.30 -6.62 -5.64
#